data_AF-A0A438XTD1-F1
#
_entry.id   AF-A0A438XTD1-F1
#
_cell.length_a   1.000
_cell.length_b   1.000
_cell.length_c   1.000
_cell.angle_alpha   90.00
_cell.angle_beta   90.00
_cell.angle_gamma   90.00
#
_symmetry.space_group_name_H-M   'P 1'
#
loop_
_entity.id
_entity.type
_entity.pdbx_description
1 polymer ?
#
loop_
_entity_poly.entity_id
_entity_poly.type
_entity_poly.pdbx_seq_one_letter_code
_entity_poly.pdbx_strand_id
1 'polypeptide(L)'
;VTPTKEDEEKYQLYKIPIISIAKDEVGNIITQSVVALAITVELTKCVEENIVLDTMLKKVPAKVADTNKKAFEIGKKHALEALKK
;
A
#
# COMPACT_ATOMS: atom_id res chain seq x y z
N VAL A 1 3.78 -1.84 18.86
CA VAL A 1 2.74 -2.87 19.10
C VAL A 1 3.17 -4.12 18.36
N THR A 2 3.12 -5.28 19.02
CA THR A 2 3.44 -6.59 18.43
C THR A 2 2.22 -7.50 18.54
N PRO A 3 1.91 -8.32 17.52
CA PRO A 3 0.80 -9.26 17.60
C PRO A 3 1.01 -10.26 18.74
N THR A 4 -0.08 -10.69 19.36
CA THR A 4 -0.08 -11.78 20.34
C THR A 4 -0.04 -13.15 19.64
N LYS A 5 0.21 -14.21 20.40
CA LYS A 5 0.13 -15.58 19.85
C LYS A 5 -1.27 -15.90 19.33
N GLU A 6 -2.32 -15.45 20.01
CA GLU A 6 -3.70 -15.63 19.57
C GLU A 6 -3.97 -14.92 18.23
N ASP A 7 -3.39 -13.72 18.02
CA ASP A 7 -3.51 -13.01 16.74
C ASP A 7 -2.82 -13.77 15.59
N GLU A 8 -1.64 -14.35 15.85
CA GLU A 8 -0.89 -15.15 14.88
C GLU A 8 -1.62 -16.46 14.50
N GLU A 9 -2.37 -17.04 15.43
CA GLU A 9 -3.18 -18.25 15.19
C GLU A 9 -4.51 -17.94 14.48
N LYS A 10 -5.12 -16.78 14.76
CA LYS A 10 -6.45 -16.43 14.28
C LYS A 10 -6.47 -15.71 12.93
N TYR A 11 -5.42 -14.95 12.62
CA TYR A 11 -5.39 -14.09 11.43
C TYR A 11 -4.19 -14.37 10.53
N GLN A 12 -4.39 -14.18 9.23
CA GLN A 12 -3.30 -14.14 8.27
C GLN A 12 -2.57 -12.78 8.39
N LEU A 13 -1.39 -12.77 8.99
CA LEU A 13 -0.62 -11.54 9.25
C LEU A 13 0.42 -11.25 8.17
N TYR A 14 0.29 -10.10 7.51
CA TYR A 14 1.26 -9.59 6.55
C TYR A 14 2.08 -8.45 7.17
N LYS A 15 3.39 -8.65 7.35
CA LYS A 15 4.31 -7.63 7.88
C LYS A 15 4.92 -6.83 6.73
N ILE A 16 4.38 -5.65 6.45
CA ILE A 16 4.85 -4.76 5.37
C ILE A 16 5.27 -3.40 5.97
N PRO A 17 6.51 -2.92 5.78
CA PRO A 17 7.01 -1.69 6.42
C PRO A 17 6.57 -0.42 5.66
N ILE A 18 5.27 -0.11 5.69
CA ILE A 18 4.63 0.97 4.89
C ILE A 18 5.37 2.32 4.98
N ILE A 19 5.76 2.73 6.20
CA ILE A 19 6.43 4.03 6.42
C ILE A 19 7.81 4.05 5.75
N SER A 20 8.60 2.99 5.92
CA SER A 20 9.92 2.87 5.30
C SER A 20 9.80 2.84 3.78
N ILE A 21 8.82 2.13 3.22
CA ILE A 21 8.56 2.11 1.77
C ILE A 21 8.29 3.53 1.25
N ALA A 22 7.39 4.28 1.90
CA ALA A 22 7.07 5.64 1.49
C ALA A 22 8.27 6.60 1.61
N LYS A 23 9.08 6.45 2.65
CA LYS A 23 10.25 7.31 2.87
C LYS A 23 11.41 6.96 1.93
N ASP A 24 11.78 5.69 1.86
CA ASP A 24 13.06 5.24 1.33
C ASP A 24 12.94 4.78 -0.15
N GLU A 25 11.82 4.17 -0.54
CA GLU A 25 11.61 3.70 -1.93
C GLU A 25 10.85 4.71 -2.79
N VAL A 26 9.78 5.29 -2.24
CA VAL A 26 9.03 6.34 -2.95
C VAL A 26 9.82 7.66 -2.93
N GLY A 27 10.42 8.00 -1.78
CA GLY A 27 11.13 9.27 -1.54
C GLY A 27 10.27 10.36 -0.92
N ASN A 28 9.06 10.03 -0.44
CA ASN A 28 8.15 10.98 0.16
C ASN A 28 7.23 10.29 1.20
N ILE A 29 7.54 10.51 2.49
CA ILE A 29 6.81 9.93 3.62
C ILE A 29 5.31 10.24 3.64
N ILE A 30 4.87 11.34 3.01
CA ILE A 30 3.45 11.72 2.93
C ILE A 30 2.65 10.70 2.10
N THR A 31 3.31 9.98 1.18
CA THR A 31 2.67 8.96 0.32
C THR A 31 2.37 7.64 1.03
N GLN A 32 2.66 7.51 2.33
CA GLN A 32 2.39 6.30 3.12
C GLN A 32 0.93 5.83 3.04
N SER A 33 -0.03 6.77 2.94
CA SER A 33 -1.45 6.44 2.80
C SER A 33 -1.77 5.81 1.44
N VAL A 34 -1.09 6.23 0.37
CA VAL A 34 -1.25 5.65 -0.97
C VAL A 34 -0.58 4.28 -1.07
N VAL A 35 0.58 4.10 -0.42
CA VAL A 35 1.20 2.78 -0.28
C VAL A 35 0.24 1.82 0.45
N ALA A 36 -0.34 2.24 1.58
CA ALA A 36 -1.31 1.45 2.34
C ALA A 36 -2.59 1.14 1.53
N LEU A 37 -3.07 2.11 0.75
CA LEU A 37 -4.23 1.93 -0.15
C LEU A 37 -3.95 0.84 -1.18
N ALA A 38 -2.81 0.91 -1.88
CA ALA A 38 -2.44 -0.09 -2.89
C ALA A 38 -2.31 -1.49 -2.29
N ILE A 39 -1.68 -1.60 -1.12
CA ILE A 39 -1.57 -2.86 -0.38
C ILE A 39 -2.95 -3.42 -0.06
N THR A 40 -3.85 -2.57 0.44
CA THR A 40 -5.20 -2.99 0.84
C THR A 40 -5.99 -3.51 -0.36
N VAL A 41 -5.96 -2.78 -1.48
CA VAL A 41 -6.64 -3.19 -2.73
C VAL A 41 -6.08 -4.50 -3.25
N GLU A 42 -4.76 -4.66 -3.23
CA GLU A 42 -4.11 -5.86 -3.74
C GLU A 42 -4.40 -7.10 -2.86
N LEU A 43 -4.35 -6.96 -1.54
CA LEU A 43 -4.62 -8.07 -0.61
C LEU A 43 -6.10 -8.47 -0.57
N THR A 44 -7.01 -7.50 -0.67
CA THR A 44 -8.46 -7.76 -0.46
C THR A 44 -9.25 -7.88 -1.75
N LYS A 45 -8.73 -7.37 -2.87
CA LYS A 45 -9.43 -7.27 -4.17
C LYS A 45 -10.83 -6.65 -4.05
N CYS A 46 -11.03 -5.77 -3.07
CA CYS A 46 -12.34 -5.21 -2.73
C CYS A 46 -12.89 -4.24 -3.78
N VAL A 47 -12.02 -3.64 -4.59
CA VAL A 47 -12.36 -2.70 -5.67
C VAL A 47 -11.38 -2.93 -6.83
N GLU A 48 -11.83 -2.72 -8.07
CA GLU A 48 -10.96 -2.77 -9.24
C GLU A 48 -9.84 -1.71 -9.15
N GLU A 49 -8.60 -2.14 -9.39
CA GLU A 49 -7.40 -1.33 -9.26
C GLU A 49 -7.45 -0.04 -10.09
N ASN A 50 -7.88 -0.12 -11.35
CA ASN A 50 -7.95 1.03 -12.25
C ASN A 50 -8.88 2.12 -11.69
N ILE A 51 -10.02 1.72 -11.13
CA ILE A 51 -10.99 2.64 -10.52
C ILE A 51 -10.37 3.34 -9.32
N VAL A 52 -9.63 2.61 -8.49
CA VAL A 52 -8.94 3.18 -7.32
C VAL A 52 -7.86 4.17 -7.75
N LEU A 53 -7.02 3.78 -8.72
CA LEU A 53 -5.94 4.62 -9.24
C LEU A 53 -6.50 5.92 -9.82
N ASP A 54 -7.50 5.84 -10.70
CA ASP A 54 -8.14 7.00 -11.33
C ASP A 54 -8.79 7.93 -10.29
N THR A 55 -9.47 7.36 -9.29
CA THR A 55 -10.13 8.13 -8.23
C THR A 55 -9.10 8.80 -7.32
N MET A 56 -8.02 8.10 -6.97
CA MET A 56 -6.94 8.65 -6.17
C MET A 56 -6.27 9.81 -6.90
N LEU A 57 -6.00 9.68 -8.21
CA LEU A 57 -5.41 10.73 -9.04
C LEU A 57 -6.26 11.99 -9.15
N LYS A 58 -7.59 11.86 -9.13
CA LYS A 58 -8.51 13.00 -9.09
C LYS A 58 -8.50 13.75 -7.74
N LYS A 59 -8.08 13.08 -6.66
CA LYS A 59 -8.08 13.63 -5.30
C LYS A 59 -6.73 14.20 -4.88
N VAL A 60 -5.64 13.77 -5.48
CA VAL A 60 -4.29 14.29 -5.18
C VAL A 60 -3.99 15.55 -6.02
N PRO A 61 -3.21 16.51 -5.50
CA PRO A 61 -2.76 17.65 -6.29
C PRO A 61 -1.93 17.20 -7.50
N ALA A 62 -2.12 17.84 -8.65
CA ALA A 62 -1.44 17.47 -9.90
C ALA A 62 0.10 17.43 -9.77
N LYS A 63 0.69 18.34 -8.98
CA LYS A 63 2.15 18.41 -8.74
C LYS A 63 2.73 17.13 -8.12
N VAL A 64 1.92 16.36 -7.40
CA VAL A 64 2.34 15.13 -6.71
C VAL A 64 1.72 13.88 -7.33
N ALA A 65 1.02 13.99 -8.45
CA ALA A 65 0.33 12.86 -9.09
C ALA A 65 1.31 11.73 -9.41
N ASP A 66 2.46 12.03 -10.04
CA ASP A 66 3.44 11.01 -10.41
C ASP A 66 4.08 10.34 -9.20
N THR A 67 4.35 11.09 -8.13
CA THR A 67 4.85 10.52 -6.87
C THR A 67 3.83 9.56 -6.25
N ASN A 68 2.53 9.89 -6.32
CA ASN A 68 1.48 9.03 -5.81
C ASN A 68 1.23 7.80 -6.71
N LYS A 69 1.36 7.91 -8.04
CA LYS A 69 1.36 6.75 -8.94
C LYS A 69 2.50 5.79 -8.57
N LYS A 70 3.71 6.32 -8.42
CA LYS A 70 4.88 5.54 -7.98
C LYS A 70 4.62 4.85 -6.63
N ALA A 71 4.03 5.56 -5.68
CA ALA A 71 3.67 4.99 -4.37
C ALA A 71 2.67 3.83 -4.49
N PHE A 72 1.67 3.96 -5.36
CA PHE A 72 0.68 2.93 -5.60
C PHE A 72 1.32 1.66 -6.20
N GLU A 73 2.14 1.82 -7.25
CA GLU A 73 2.85 0.71 -7.89
C GLU A 73 3.77 -0.04 -6.92
N ILE A 74 4.54 0.70 -6.12
CA ILE A 74 5.44 0.10 -5.13
C ILE A 74 4.62 -0.62 -4.04
N GLY A 75 3.54 -0.02 -3.54
CA GLY A 75 2.67 -0.67 -2.57
C GLY A 75 2.07 -1.99 -3.09
N LYS A 76 1.59 -2.00 -4.33
CA LYS A 76 1.09 -3.20 -5.01
C LYS A 76 2.17 -4.29 -5.12
N LYS A 77 3.39 -3.92 -5.51
CA LYS A 77 4.52 -4.86 -5.59
C LYS A 77 4.79 -5.53 -4.24
N HIS A 78 4.85 -4.76 -3.15
CA HIS A 78 5.07 -5.29 -1.80
C HIS A 78 3.93 -6.21 -1.34
N ALA A 79 2.68 -5.91 -1.70
CA ALA A 79 1.55 -6.78 -1.41
C ALA A 79 1.62 -8.12 -2.18
N LEU A 80 1.97 -8.09 -3.48
CA LEU A 80 2.19 -9.30 -4.26
C LEU A 80 3.33 -10.16 -3.71
N GLU A 81 4.41 -9.56 -3.23
CA GLU A 81 5.50 -10.27 -2.55
C GLU A 81 5.04 -10.88 -1.22
N ALA A 82 4.17 -10.19 -0.48
CA ALA A 82 3.60 -10.70 0.77
C ALA A 82 2.64 -11.88 0.53
N LEU A 83 1.90 -11.91 -0.58
CA LEU A 83 1.01 -13.01 -0.95
C LEU A 83 1.74 -14.28 -1.41
N LYS A 84 3.01 -14.17 -1.82
CA LYS A 84 3.84 -15.31 -2.24
C LYS A 84 4.48 -16.07 -1.07
N LYS A 85 4.43 -15.50 0.14
CA LYS A 85 4.98 -16.09 1.36
C LYS A 85 3.90 -16.83 2.13
#